data_AF-A0A9R1AGT2-F1
#
_entry.id   AF-A0A9R1AGT2-F1
#
_cell.length_a   1.000
_cell.length_b   1.000
_cell.length_c   1.000
_cell.angle_alpha   90.00
_cell.angle_beta   90.00
_cell.angle_gamma   90.00
#
_symmetry.space_group_name_H-M   'P 1'
#
loop_
_entity.id
_entity.type
_entity.pdbx_description
1 polymer ?
#
loop_
_entity_poly.entity_id
_entity_poly.type
_entity_poly.pdbx_seq_one_letter_code
_entity_poly.pdbx_strand_id
1 'polypeptide(L)'
;MGLSSAAEIDGAQLCIFDLRRGQQEGQELDKILFFHPADCPILLQLSVIGLCEGIITFTRIFSPEDDCEVIESDKHCHVFYQAEPDIWMVLVVQKIKDNESTLRFGALQGILKESHSLFTMFHGPIRTLLDRQPSAEFARGHLHTFVTDYLSDFSVGKKLQLPTYRDSLTERGTVQMLTVSREVALEVQSLTTVLGSCLRNVICQSIVLFEDLLVSTTLPLVCDTLNLYTYAILRLTPSALSSNGNSWSYLRKGGYVNADTTSSSANGAAAAERYNSRSRDTSPGGQNQMHHNFRPLQREKLSKGKDGFVAADFVTTEIRGAVPLNPILWFHQAEERMYLCVYQHKNLTILLVIPASSLINGEEGIAHVKRHLLENASQNIVTVEQKLSRGWGGENAYHVGGYRYILSDPNRKVSRASPPGKVITLSKDSLLALNRLRGEIDLEKSRAKRSDPTHDKDYEVCIRAKNNAWIIAKISRGKELYMAIEKGGETLLYASTAVEKFSNRYCEGAFSTD
;
A
#
# COMPACT_ATOMS: atom_id res chain seq x y z
N MET A 1 25.63 -34.90 3.16
CA MET A 1 26.12 -33.67 3.82
C MET A 1 24.94 -33.04 4.53
N GLY A 2 25.01 -32.96 5.86
CA GLY A 2 23.86 -32.62 6.70
C GLY A 2 23.52 -31.14 6.60
N LEU A 3 22.30 -30.84 6.14
CA LEU A 3 21.65 -29.57 6.37
C LEU A 3 21.49 -29.42 7.89
N SER A 4 22.39 -28.65 8.50
CA SER A 4 22.22 -28.15 9.86
C SER A 4 20.82 -27.55 9.97
N SER A 5 20.02 -28.03 10.92
CA SER A 5 18.71 -27.47 11.24
C SER A 5 18.89 -25.99 11.57
N ALA A 6 18.67 -25.11 10.61
CA ALA A 6 18.62 -23.68 10.83
C ALA A 6 17.63 -23.42 11.96
N ALA A 7 18.07 -22.69 12.98
CA ALA A 7 17.21 -22.29 14.09
C ALA A 7 15.89 -21.73 13.51
N GLU A 8 14.76 -22.33 13.87
CA GLU A 8 13.47 -21.91 13.35
C GLU A 8 13.19 -20.50 13.89
N ILE A 9 13.19 -19.51 13.00
CA ILE A 9 12.69 -18.18 13.32
C ILE A 9 11.17 -18.26 13.28
N ASP A 10 10.53 -18.03 14.43
CA ASP A 10 9.08 -17.90 14.51
C ASP A 10 8.67 -16.58 13.85
N GLY A 11 7.84 -16.67 12.80
CA GLY A 11 7.26 -15.51 12.13
C GLY A 11 7.78 -15.25 10.71
N ALA A 12 7.31 -14.14 10.13
CA ALA A 12 7.67 -13.75 8.78
C ALA A 12 8.98 -12.97 8.76
N GLN A 13 9.80 -13.21 7.74
CA GLN A 13 11.07 -12.52 7.52
C GLN A 13 10.97 -11.67 6.27
N LEU A 14 11.46 -10.43 6.32
CA LEU A 14 11.60 -9.58 5.15
C LEU A 14 13.06 -9.22 4.98
N CYS A 15 13.63 -9.52 3.81
CA CYS A 15 14.99 -9.11 3.49
C CYS A 15 15.02 -8.28 2.20
N ILE A 16 15.99 -7.35 2.15
CA ILE A 16 16.33 -6.55 0.98
C ILE A 16 17.83 -6.68 0.77
N PHE A 17 18.25 -7.04 -0.43
CA PHE A 17 19.66 -7.27 -0.75
C PHE A 17 20.01 -6.89 -2.19
N ASP A 18 21.29 -6.57 -2.42
CA ASP A 18 21.84 -6.21 -3.74
C ASP A 18 22.80 -7.31 -4.21
N LEU A 19 22.44 -8.00 -5.29
CA LEU A 19 23.22 -9.10 -5.85
C LEU A 19 24.63 -8.68 -6.30
N ARG A 20 24.90 -7.40 -6.53
CA ARG A 20 26.24 -6.95 -6.96
C ARG A 20 27.23 -6.84 -5.80
N ARG A 21 26.74 -6.86 -4.56
CA ARG A 21 27.54 -6.66 -3.34
C ARG A 21 27.87 -7.99 -2.67
N GLY A 22 28.96 -8.03 -1.91
CA GLY A 22 29.35 -9.21 -1.14
C GLY A 22 29.67 -10.43 -1.99
N GLN A 23 30.40 -10.22 -3.10
CA GLN A 23 30.82 -11.27 -4.04
C GLN A 23 32.16 -11.92 -3.67
N GLN A 24 32.91 -11.29 -2.77
CA GLN A 24 34.18 -11.82 -2.27
C GLN A 24 33.97 -12.55 -0.95
N GLU A 25 34.76 -13.59 -0.71
CA GLU A 25 34.75 -14.35 0.54
C GLU A 25 35.00 -13.41 1.73
N GLY A 26 34.13 -13.49 2.74
CA GLY A 26 34.17 -12.65 3.94
C GLY A 26 33.48 -11.28 3.80
N GLN A 27 32.92 -10.96 2.63
CA GLN A 27 32.15 -9.72 2.39
C GLN A 27 30.65 -9.98 2.23
N GLU A 28 30.15 -11.18 2.51
CA GLU A 28 28.76 -11.58 2.23
C GLU A 28 27.75 -10.67 2.94
N LEU A 29 28.13 -10.08 4.08
CA LEU A 29 27.33 -9.12 4.83
C LEU A 29 27.01 -7.85 4.04
N ASP A 30 27.89 -7.46 3.11
CA ASP A 30 27.70 -6.25 2.32
C ASP A 30 26.51 -6.38 1.35
N LYS A 31 26.09 -7.61 1.06
CA LYS A 31 24.90 -7.92 0.26
C LYS A 31 23.61 -7.46 0.93
N ILE A 32 23.56 -7.48 2.27
CA ILE A 32 22.36 -7.19 3.05
C ILE A 32 22.14 -5.68 3.14
N LEU A 33 20.99 -5.22 2.65
CA LEU A 33 20.55 -3.82 2.77
C LEU A 33 19.53 -3.64 3.91
N PHE A 34 18.69 -4.64 4.16
CA PHE A 34 17.73 -4.65 5.26
C PHE A 34 17.35 -6.09 5.61
N PHE A 35 17.10 -6.35 6.89
CA PHE A 35 16.55 -7.62 7.37
C PHE A 35 15.59 -7.38 8.54
N HIS A 36 14.43 -8.02 8.49
CA HIS A 36 13.44 -8.07 9.57
C HIS A 36 13.15 -9.53 9.94
N PRO A 37 13.07 -9.87 11.24
CA PRO A 37 13.29 -8.98 12.37
C PRO A 37 14.79 -8.67 12.59
N ALA A 38 15.10 -7.51 13.15
CA ALA A 38 16.48 -7.00 13.23
C ALA A 38 17.37 -7.76 14.24
N ASP A 39 16.75 -8.46 15.19
CA ASP A 39 17.39 -9.32 16.20
C ASP A 39 17.72 -10.72 15.68
N CYS A 40 17.40 -11.01 14.41
CA CYS A 40 17.78 -12.25 13.74
C CYS A 40 19.32 -12.43 13.73
N PRO A 41 19.87 -13.58 14.16
CA PRO A 41 21.30 -13.84 14.09
C PRO A 41 21.87 -13.70 12.69
N ILE A 42 23.01 -13.02 12.56
CA ILE A 42 23.66 -12.69 11.27
C ILE A 42 23.87 -13.92 10.39
N LEU A 43 24.34 -15.04 10.95
CA LEU A 43 24.55 -16.29 10.22
C LEU A 43 23.26 -16.80 9.56
N LEU A 44 22.12 -16.58 10.22
CA LEU A 44 20.82 -16.99 9.70
C LEU A 44 20.32 -16.03 8.61
N GLN A 45 20.59 -14.72 8.76
CA GLN A 45 20.33 -13.74 7.70
C GLN A 45 21.09 -14.11 6.42
N LEU A 46 22.40 -14.40 6.55
CA LEU A 46 23.24 -14.85 5.44
C LEU A 46 22.73 -16.15 4.82
N SER A 47 22.31 -17.12 5.63
CA SER A 47 21.74 -18.38 5.14
C SER A 47 20.46 -18.15 4.33
N VAL A 48 19.56 -17.27 4.78
CA VAL A 48 18.31 -16.96 4.07
C VAL A 48 18.61 -16.27 2.75
N ILE A 49 19.50 -15.28 2.75
CA ILE A 49 19.86 -14.52 1.54
C ILE A 49 20.60 -15.41 0.54
N GLY A 50 21.55 -16.24 0.98
CA GLY A 50 22.24 -17.19 0.11
C GLY A 50 21.30 -18.21 -0.54
N LEU A 51 20.29 -18.69 0.20
CA LEU A 51 19.23 -19.54 -0.37
C LEU A 51 18.43 -18.80 -1.45
N CYS A 52 17.97 -17.58 -1.15
CA CYS A 52 17.20 -16.76 -2.09
C CYS A 52 17.99 -16.43 -3.36
N GLU A 53 19.26 -16.06 -3.23
CA GLU A 53 20.17 -15.83 -4.36
C GLU A 53 20.39 -17.09 -5.20
N GLY A 54 20.63 -18.23 -4.55
CA GLY A 54 20.77 -19.52 -5.23
C GLY A 54 19.52 -19.87 -6.02
N ILE A 55 18.33 -19.65 -5.45
CA ILE A 55 17.03 -19.82 -6.12
C ILE A 55 16.93 -18.91 -7.35
N ILE A 56 17.15 -17.60 -7.19
CA ILE A 56 17.03 -16.61 -8.27
C ILE A 56 17.97 -16.99 -9.43
N THR A 57 19.22 -17.34 -9.09
CA THR A 57 20.25 -17.74 -10.07
C THR A 57 19.85 -19.01 -10.78
N PHE A 58 19.38 -20.02 -10.05
CA PHE A 58 18.93 -21.30 -10.60
C PHE A 58 17.74 -21.12 -11.55
N THR A 59 16.70 -20.37 -11.15
CA THR A 59 15.50 -20.18 -11.98
C THR A 59 15.81 -19.43 -13.26
N ARG A 60 16.74 -18.47 -13.22
CA ARG A 60 17.20 -17.72 -14.41
C ARG A 60 17.85 -18.60 -15.46
N ILE A 61 18.42 -19.75 -15.11
CA ILE A 61 18.97 -20.72 -16.08
C ILE A 61 17.86 -21.27 -16.99
N PHE A 62 16.67 -21.49 -16.44
CA PHE A 62 15.52 -22.06 -17.16
C PHE A 62 14.60 -21.00 -17.74
N SER A 63 14.57 -19.81 -17.16
CA SER A 63 13.73 -18.70 -17.60
C SER A 63 14.48 -17.37 -17.43
N PRO A 64 15.37 -17.02 -18.39
CA PRO A 64 16.22 -15.82 -18.27
C PRO A 64 15.45 -14.51 -18.25
N GLU A 65 14.31 -14.47 -18.94
CA GLU A 65 13.48 -13.28 -19.13
C GLU A 65 12.37 -13.14 -18.07
N ASP A 66 12.18 -14.15 -17.23
CA ASP A 66 11.13 -14.17 -16.20
C ASP A 66 11.75 -14.29 -14.81
N ASP A 67 11.42 -13.35 -13.93
CA ASP A 67 11.82 -13.43 -12.53
C ASP A 67 11.03 -14.51 -11.78
N CYS A 68 11.70 -15.17 -10.84
CA CYS A 68 11.02 -16.02 -9.86
C CYS A 68 10.12 -15.15 -8.98
N GLU A 69 8.82 -15.47 -8.92
CA GLU A 69 7.84 -14.72 -8.10
C GLU A 69 7.56 -15.39 -6.75
N VAL A 70 7.43 -16.72 -6.72
CA VAL A 70 7.04 -17.47 -5.52
C VAL A 70 7.69 -18.84 -5.52
N ILE A 71 8.24 -19.25 -4.38
CA ILE A 71 8.59 -20.65 -4.10
C ILE A 71 7.81 -21.14 -2.90
N GLU A 72 7.15 -22.27 -3.09
CA GLU A 72 6.33 -22.91 -2.08
C GLU A 72 6.96 -24.24 -1.65
N SER A 73 7.20 -24.39 -0.35
CA SER A 73 7.59 -25.66 0.29
C SER A 73 6.55 -26.07 1.33
N ASP A 74 6.70 -27.24 1.95
CA ASP A 74 5.78 -27.70 3.00
C ASP A 74 5.73 -26.76 4.21
N LYS A 75 6.88 -26.17 4.58
CA LYS A 75 7.01 -25.34 5.79
C LYS A 75 7.05 -23.84 5.51
N HIS A 76 7.57 -23.41 4.37
CA HIS A 76 7.81 -22.00 4.08
C HIS A 76 7.35 -21.63 2.67
N CYS A 77 6.95 -20.38 2.51
CA CYS A 77 6.77 -19.75 1.22
C CYS A 77 7.72 -18.56 1.12
N HIS A 78 8.41 -18.44 0.00
CA HIS A 78 9.29 -17.32 -0.34
C HIS A 78 8.63 -16.53 -1.47
N VAL A 79 8.29 -15.27 -1.20
CA VAL A 79 7.70 -14.36 -2.20
C VAL A 79 8.78 -13.36 -2.60
N PHE A 80 9.07 -13.33 -3.89
CA PHE A 80 10.16 -12.57 -4.48
C PHE A 80 9.63 -11.38 -5.28
N TYR A 81 10.37 -10.28 -5.21
CA TYR A 81 10.14 -9.10 -6.02
C TYR A 81 11.48 -8.43 -6.33
N GLN A 82 11.83 -8.34 -7.61
CA GLN A 82 12.94 -7.51 -8.05
C GLN A 82 12.48 -6.04 -8.02
N ALA A 83 12.91 -5.31 -6.99
CA ALA A 83 12.52 -3.92 -6.77
C ALA A 83 13.21 -2.99 -7.79
N GLU A 84 14.50 -3.21 -8.00
CA GLU A 84 15.33 -2.55 -9.00
C GLU A 84 16.30 -3.59 -9.60
N PRO A 85 16.97 -3.33 -10.74
CA PRO A 85 17.97 -4.24 -11.27
C PRO A 85 18.97 -4.67 -10.17
N ASP A 86 19.13 -5.98 -10.00
CA ASP A 86 19.94 -6.64 -8.95
C ASP A 86 19.52 -6.42 -7.48
N ILE A 87 18.53 -5.57 -7.20
CA ILE A 87 18.04 -5.31 -5.85
C ILE A 87 16.73 -6.07 -5.64
N TRP A 88 16.77 -7.00 -4.70
CA TRP A 88 15.65 -7.90 -4.43
C TRP A 88 15.04 -7.62 -3.07
N MET A 89 13.72 -7.68 -3.01
CA MET A 89 12.95 -7.79 -1.78
C MET A 89 12.34 -9.19 -1.71
N VAL A 90 12.50 -9.87 -0.58
CA VAL A 90 11.95 -11.22 -0.38
C VAL A 90 11.23 -11.30 0.96
N LEU A 91 9.99 -11.76 0.92
CA LEU A 91 9.18 -12.07 2.11
C LEU A 91 9.13 -13.59 2.30
N VAL A 92 9.69 -14.09 3.40
CA VAL A 92 9.63 -15.50 3.79
C VAL A 92 8.55 -15.66 4.85
N VAL A 93 7.58 -16.53 4.59
CA VAL A 93 6.42 -16.77 5.45
C VAL A 93 6.38 -18.24 5.85
N GLN A 94 6.34 -18.50 7.15
CA GLN A 94 6.11 -19.84 7.66
C GLN A 94 4.65 -20.26 7.48
N LYS A 95 4.43 -21.47 6.98
CA LYS A 95 3.11 -22.09 6.84
C LYS A 95 2.72 -22.76 8.15
N ILE A 96 1.50 -22.50 8.59
CA ILE A 96 0.90 -23.17 9.74
C ILE A 96 0.33 -24.52 9.26
N LYS A 97 0.58 -25.60 10.01
CA LYS A 97 0.28 -26.99 9.60
C LYS A 97 -1.20 -27.33 9.42
N ASP A 98 -2.13 -26.44 9.78
CA ASP A 98 -3.57 -26.71 9.71
C ASP A 98 -4.27 -25.90 8.59
N ASN A 99 -4.60 -26.62 7.51
CA ASN A 99 -5.43 -26.28 6.34
C ASN A 99 -4.80 -25.62 5.09
N GLU A 100 -5.33 -26.05 3.94
CA GLU A 100 -5.12 -25.56 2.58
C GLU A 100 -4.93 -24.03 2.49
N SER A 101 -3.87 -23.65 1.78
CA SER A 101 -3.44 -22.29 1.38
C SER A 101 -4.15 -21.14 2.09
N THR A 102 -3.74 -20.82 3.32
CA THR A 102 -4.21 -19.60 4.00
C THR A 102 -3.63 -18.33 3.37
N LEU A 103 -2.54 -18.41 2.61
CA LEU A 103 -1.80 -17.27 2.11
C LEU A 103 -2.35 -16.78 0.76
N ARG A 104 -2.39 -15.45 0.58
CA ARG A 104 -2.64 -14.79 -0.72
C ARG A 104 -1.31 -14.34 -1.32
N PHE A 105 -0.65 -15.17 -2.13
CA PHE A 105 0.69 -14.86 -2.65
C PHE A 105 0.74 -13.54 -3.44
N GLY A 106 -0.25 -13.27 -4.30
CA GLY A 106 -0.34 -11.99 -5.01
C GLY A 106 -0.45 -10.78 -4.06
N ALA A 107 -1.16 -10.91 -2.94
CA ALA A 107 -1.26 -9.85 -1.93
C ALA A 107 0.04 -9.67 -1.13
N LEU A 108 0.76 -10.77 -0.84
CA LEU A 108 2.09 -10.74 -0.22
C LEU A 108 3.10 -10.02 -1.11
N GLN A 109 3.10 -10.32 -2.41
CA GLN A 109 3.94 -9.62 -3.38
C GLN A 109 3.53 -8.14 -3.51
N GLY A 110 2.23 -7.85 -3.38
CA GLY A 110 1.69 -6.49 -3.30
C GLY A 110 2.27 -5.67 -2.15
N ILE A 111 2.53 -6.27 -0.98
CA ILE A 111 3.20 -5.60 0.15
C ILE A 111 4.62 -5.16 -0.22
N LEU A 112 5.39 -6.04 -0.89
CA LEU A 112 6.75 -5.72 -1.32
C LEU A 112 6.76 -4.55 -2.32
N LYS A 113 5.87 -4.62 -3.33
CA LYS A 113 5.70 -3.59 -4.36
C LYS A 113 5.27 -2.25 -3.77
N GLU A 114 4.29 -2.27 -2.86
CA GLU A 114 3.79 -1.07 -2.18
C GLU A 114 4.88 -0.43 -1.29
N SER A 115 5.59 -1.25 -0.49
CA SER A 115 6.70 -0.77 0.35
C SER A 115 7.80 -0.12 -0.49
N HIS A 116 8.21 -0.74 -1.60
CA HIS A 116 9.22 -0.18 -2.49
C HIS A 116 8.74 1.12 -3.16
N SER A 117 7.52 1.11 -3.70
CA SER A 117 6.96 2.27 -4.41
C SER A 117 6.83 3.49 -3.50
N LEU A 118 6.38 3.30 -2.25
CA LEU A 118 6.34 4.37 -1.25
C LEU A 118 7.76 4.81 -0.84
N PHE A 119 8.69 3.87 -0.64
CA PHE A 119 10.09 4.21 -0.33
C PHE A 119 10.68 5.13 -1.39
N THR A 120 10.52 4.76 -2.67
CA THR A 120 11.01 5.53 -3.82
C THR A 120 10.35 6.91 -3.91
N MET A 121 9.06 7.03 -3.54
CA MET A 121 8.38 8.34 -3.48
C MET A 121 9.01 9.28 -2.44
N PHE A 122 9.54 8.80 -1.32
CA PHE A 122 10.14 9.66 -0.29
C PHE A 122 11.66 9.83 -0.41
N HIS A 123 12.37 8.80 -0.85
CA HIS A 123 13.82 8.74 -0.82
C HIS A 123 14.47 8.68 -2.21
N GLY A 124 13.68 8.48 -3.27
CA GLY A 124 14.17 8.16 -4.60
C GLY A 124 14.64 6.69 -4.70
N PRO A 125 15.17 6.28 -5.87
CA PRO A 125 15.63 4.91 -6.09
C PRO A 125 16.73 4.49 -5.11
N ILE A 126 16.68 3.24 -4.64
CA ILE A 126 17.69 2.62 -3.78
C ILE A 126 19.05 2.66 -4.46
N ARG A 127 19.12 2.37 -5.76
CA ARG A 127 20.36 2.45 -6.55
C ARG A 127 21.03 3.81 -6.44
N THR A 128 20.27 4.90 -6.57
CA THR A 128 20.78 6.27 -6.44
C THR A 128 21.37 6.53 -5.05
N LEU A 129 20.81 5.94 -4.00
CA LEU A 129 21.35 6.04 -2.64
C LEU A 129 22.66 5.24 -2.49
N LEU A 130 22.73 4.06 -3.10
CA LEU A 130 23.92 3.20 -3.09
C LEU A 130 25.08 3.81 -3.89
N ASP A 131 24.80 4.46 -5.02
CA ASP A 131 25.82 5.08 -5.87
C ASP A 131 26.43 6.33 -5.22
N ARG A 132 25.65 7.03 -4.37
CA ARG A 132 26.13 8.18 -3.58
C ARG A 132 27.12 7.79 -2.48
N GLN A 133 26.94 6.62 -1.88
CA GLN A 133 27.81 6.14 -0.80
C GLN A 133 28.15 4.65 -0.98
N PRO A 134 29.38 4.32 -1.41
CA PRO A 134 29.79 2.94 -1.64
C PRO A 134 29.63 2.00 -0.43
N SER A 135 29.73 2.51 0.80
CA SER A 135 29.53 1.70 2.03
C SER A 135 28.08 1.23 2.22
N ALA A 136 27.11 1.78 1.49
CA ALA A 136 25.67 1.55 1.61
C ALA A 136 25.05 1.92 2.98
N GLU A 137 25.80 2.49 3.92
CA GLU A 137 25.29 2.85 5.26
C GLU A 137 24.09 3.79 5.17
N PHE A 138 24.14 4.76 4.26
CA PHE A 138 23.05 5.69 3.99
C PHE A 138 21.79 4.97 3.52
N ALA A 139 21.92 4.10 2.52
CA ALA A 139 20.80 3.31 2.00
C ALA A 139 20.22 2.40 3.09
N ARG A 140 21.08 1.72 3.86
CA ARG A 140 20.67 0.86 4.99
C ARG A 140 19.91 1.65 6.05
N GLY A 141 20.37 2.85 6.41
CA GLY A 141 19.70 3.72 7.39
C GLY A 141 18.30 4.16 6.93
N HIS A 142 18.16 4.59 5.67
CA HIS A 142 16.87 4.96 5.09
C HIS A 142 15.92 3.75 4.98
N LEU A 143 16.40 2.62 4.47
CA LEU A 143 15.60 1.39 4.39
C LEU A 143 15.17 0.92 5.77
N HIS A 144 16.09 0.89 6.75
CA HIS A 144 15.78 0.45 8.10
C HIS A 144 14.70 1.32 8.74
N THR A 145 14.86 2.64 8.70
CA THR A 145 13.87 3.55 9.28
C THR A 145 12.52 3.47 8.57
N PHE A 146 12.50 3.47 7.24
CA PHE A 146 11.27 3.46 6.45
C PHE A 146 10.51 2.13 6.55
N VAL A 147 11.19 1.01 6.28
CA VAL A 147 10.55 -0.31 6.21
C VAL A 147 10.09 -0.76 7.60
N THR A 148 10.82 -0.41 8.66
CA THR A 148 10.36 -0.68 10.04
C THR A 148 9.07 0.08 10.36
N ASP A 149 8.95 1.36 9.97
CA ASP A 149 7.73 2.12 10.17
C ASP A 149 6.57 1.57 9.33
N TYR A 150 6.86 1.14 8.09
CA TYR A 150 5.86 0.48 7.25
C TYR A 150 5.37 -0.83 7.85
N LEU A 151 6.28 -1.71 8.27
CA LEU A 151 5.94 -3.00 8.91
C LEU A 151 5.19 -2.83 10.23
N SER A 152 5.41 -1.73 10.95
CA SER A 152 4.67 -1.43 12.19
C SER A 152 3.15 -1.37 11.98
N ASP A 153 2.69 -1.05 10.76
CA ASP A 153 1.27 -1.04 10.42
C ASP A 153 0.66 -2.45 10.33
N PHE A 154 1.50 -3.47 10.22
CA PHE A 154 1.11 -4.88 10.13
C PHE A 154 1.32 -5.62 11.46
N SER A 155 1.97 -5.01 12.43
CA SER A 155 2.32 -5.66 13.68
C SER A 155 1.14 -5.69 14.66
N VAL A 156 0.81 -6.90 15.14
CA VAL A 156 -0.05 -7.10 16.32
C VAL A 156 0.78 -7.84 17.36
N GLY A 157 1.21 -7.11 18.40
CA GLY A 157 2.20 -7.62 19.35
C GLY A 157 3.56 -7.82 18.66
N LYS A 158 4.13 -9.03 18.75
CA LYS A 158 5.41 -9.39 18.12
C LYS A 158 5.28 -10.05 16.74
N LYS A 159 4.06 -10.29 16.24
CA LYS A 159 3.83 -11.00 14.97
C LYS A 159 3.30 -10.06 13.89
N LEU A 160 3.80 -10.24 12.67
CA LEU A 160 3.28 -9.58 11.47
C LEU A 160 1.98 -10.25 11.02
N GLN A 161 0.92 -9.45 10.92
CA GLN A 161 -0.36 -9.86 10.35
C GLN A 161 -0.29 -9.72 8.83
N LEU A 162 0.01 -10.83 8.16
CA LEU A 162 0.10 -10.88 6.70
C LEU A 162 -1.24 -11.21 6.05
N PRO A 163 -1.46 -10.80 4.79
CA PRO A 163 -2.66 -11.13 4.02
C PRO A 163 -2.92 -12.64 3.95
N THR A 164 -4.16 -13.00 4.22
CA THR A 164 -4.65 -14.38 4.20
C THR A 164 -5.86 -14.54 3.29
N TYR A 165 -6.44 -15.73 3.28
CA TYR A 165 -7.70 -16.06 2.62
C TYR A 165 -8.86 -15.10 3.00
N ARG A 166 -8.80 -14.44 4.16
CA ARG A 166 -9.79 -13.41 4.58
C ARG A 166 -9.71 -12.13 3.74
N ASP A 167 -8.56 -11.86 3.13
CA ASP A 167 -8.29 -10.68 2.32
C ASP A 167 -8.61 -10.90 0.84
N SER A 168 -9.26 -12.03 0.48
CA SER A 168 -9.51 -12.41 -0.91
C SER A 168 -10.45 -11.46 -1.67
N LEU A 169 -11.29 -10.70 -0.96
CA LEU A 169 -12.13 -9.61 -1.52
C LEU A 169 -11.51 -8.22 -1.28
N THR A 170 -10.19 -8.15 -1.15
CA THR A 170 -9.44 -6.89 -1.10
C THR A 170 -8.36 -6.90 -2.18
N GLU A 171 -8.01 -5.71 -2.66
CA GLU A 171 -6.97 -5.52 -3.68
C GLU A 171 -6.04 -4.38 -3.25
N ARG A 172 -4.75 -4.69 -3.12
CA ARG A 172 -3.71 -3.70 -2.84
C ARG A 172 -3.30 -3.00 -4.13
N GLY A 173 -2.70 -1.82 -3.99
CA GLY A 173 -2.25 -1.05 -5.16
C GLY A 173 -3.41 -0.60 -6.06
N THR A 174 -4.57 -0.32 -5.48
CA THR A 174 -5.72 0.28 -6.17
C THR A 174 -6.30 1.45 -5.37
N VAL A 175 -6.94 2.38 -6.07
CA VAL A 175 -7.69 3.49 -5.48
C VAL A 175 -9.18 3.15 -5.43
N GLN A 176 -9.87 3.52 -4.34
CA GLN A 176 -11.32 3.39 -4.25
C GLN A 176 -11.98 4.72 -4.59
N MET A 177 -12.67 4.78 -5.72
CA MET A 177 -13.33 5.99 -6.20
C MET A 177 -14.73 6.14 -5.59
N LEU A 178 -15.02 7.33 -5.06
CA LEU A 178 -16.36 7.71 -4.63
C LEU A 178 -17.28 7.91 -5.83
N THR A 179 -18.41 7.20 -5.86
CA THR A 179 -19.46 7.47 -6.84
C THR A 179 -20.27 8.68 -6.41
N VAL A 180 -20.27 9.73 -7.22
CA VAL A 180 -20.97 10.98 -6.95
C VAL A 180 -22.00 11.28 -8.05
N SER A 181 -23.05 12.03 -7.71
CA SER A 181 -24.01 12.49 -8.71
C SER A 181 -23.36 13.53 -9.63
N ARG A 182 -23.97 13.76 -10.80
CA ARG A 182 -23.47 14.74 -11.78
C ARG A 182 -23.35 16.14 -11.18
N GLU A 183 -24.29 16.55 -10.35
CA GLU A 183 -24.32 17.87 -9.71
C GLU A 183 -23.14 18.01 -8.74
N VAL A 184 -22.82 16.97 -7.98
CA VAL A 184 -21.68 16.98 -7.05
C VAL A 184 -20.35 16.92 -7.81
N ALA A 185 -20.29 16.15 -8.89
CA ALA A 185 -19.11 16.07 -9.76
C ALA A 185 -18.72 17.44 -10.33
N LEU A 186 -19.70 18.25 -10.75
CA LEU A 186 -19.46 19.61 -11.27
C LEU A 186 -18.88 20.54 -10.19
N GLU A 187 -19.33 20.41 -8.95
CA GLU A 187 -18.80 21.20 -7.81
C GLU A 187 -17.37 20.80 -7.46
N VAL A 188 -17.10 19.49 -7.46
CA VAL A 188 -15.74 18.96 -7.29
C VAL A 188 -14.83 19.43 -8.40
N GLN A 189 -15.32 19.45 -9.65
CA GLN A 189 -14.56 19.98 -10.79
C GLN A 189 -14.30 21.48 -10.64
N SER A 190 -15.30 22.26 -10.21
CA SER A 190 -15.13 23.69 -9.92
C SER A 190 -14.05 23.93 -8.86
N LEU A 191 -14.10 23.18 -7.75
CA LEU A 191 -13.06 23.21 -6.72
C LEU A 191 -11.69 22.89 -7.31
N THR A 192 -11.59 21.80 -8.08
CA THR A 192 -10.33 21.35 -8.70
C THR A 192 -9.73 22.44 -9.61
N THR A 193 -10.55 23.17 -10.36
CA THR A 193 -10.10 24.30 -11.19
C THR A 193 -9.52 25.44 -10.34
N VAL A 194 -10.17 25.79 -9.22
CA VAL A 194 -9.69 26.83 -8.29
C VAL A 194 -8.38 26.39 -7.60
N LEU A 195 -8.27 25.09 -7.25
CA LEU A 195 -7.05 24.51 -6.71
C LEU A 195 -5.91 24.50 -7.72
N GLY A 196 -6.21 24.32 -9.02
CA GLY A 196 -5.20 24.36 -10.08
C GLY A 196 -4.61 25.76 -10.29
N SER A 197 -5.38 26.81 -10.03
CA SER A 197 -5.01 28.21 -10.29
C SER A 197 -4.27 28.90 -9.13
N CYS A 198 -3.53 28.16 -8.31
CA CYS A 198 -2.94 28.68 -7.05
C CYS A 198 -2.07 29.94 -7.20
N LEU A 199 -1.33 30.10 -8.30
CA LEU A 199 -0.52 31.29 -8.60
C LEU A 199 -0.46 31.53 -10.12
N ARG A 200 -0.30 32.78 -10.57
CA ARG A 200 -0.32 33.17 -12.00
C ARG A 200 0.56 32.31 -12.93
N ASN A 201 1.62 31.68 -12.40
CA ASN A 201 2.55 30.85 -13.15
C ASN A 201 2.78 29.43 -12.57
N VAL A 202 2.11 29.04 -11.47
CA VAL A 202 2.31 27.72 -10.83
C VAL A 202 1.04 26.90 -10.96
N ILE A 203 1.10 25.84 -11.75
CA ILE A 203 0.01 24.86 -11.86
C ILE A 203 0.16 23.87 -10.72
N CYS A 204 -0.78 23.92 -9.78
CA CYS A 204 -0.83 22.94 -8.70
C CYS A 204 -1.64 21.73 -9.14
N GLN A 205 -1.15 20.55 -8.81
CA GLN A 205 -1.91 19.32 -8.96
C GLN A 205 -2.60 18.99 -7.64
N SER A 206 -3.74 18.30 -7.68
CA SER A 206 -4.52 18.01 -6.50
C SER A 206 -5.07 16.59 -6.48
N ILE A 207 -5.18 16.04 -5.28
CA ILE A 207 -5.97 14.85 -4.95
C ILE A 207 -6.97 15.25 -3.88
N VAL A 208 -8.25 14.98 -4.13
CA VAL A 208 -9.35 15.27 -3.22
C VAL A 208 -9.94 13.96 -2.74
N LEU A 209 -9.87 13.74 -1.43
CA LEU A 209 -10.41 12.58 -0.73
C LEU A 209 -11.59 12.98 0.15
N PHE A 210 -12.55 12.09 0.27
CA PHE A 210 -13.63 12.17 1.24
C PHE A 210 -13.66 10.86 2.03
N GLU A 211 -13.48 10.94 3.35
CA GLU A 211 -13.09 9.81 4.18
C GLU A 211 -11.80 9.17 3.63
N ASP A 212 -11.84 7.87 3.30
CA ASP A 212 -10.75 7.12 2.67
C ASP A 212 -10.96 6.95 1.14
N LEU A 213 -11.93 7.64 0.53
CA LEU A 213 -12.31 7.47 -0.88
C LEU A 213 -11.80 8.62 -1.76
N LEU A 214 -11.30 8.28 -2.94
CA LEU A 214 -10.85 9.22 -3.95
C LEU A 214 -12.07 9.85 -4.66
N VAL A 215 -12.19 11.17 -4.60
CA VAL A 215 -13.26 11.92 -5.27
C VAL A 215 -12.77 12.49 -6.59
N SER A 216 -11.57 13.07 -6.60
CA SER A 216 -10.95 13.67 -7.80
C SER A 216 -9.44 13.63 -7.70
N THR A 217 -8.77 13.52 -8.84
CA THR A 217 -7.33 13.66 -8.99
C THR A 217 -7.05 14.41 -10.29
N THR A 218 -6.09 15.35 -10.27
CA THR A 218 -5.54 15.96 -11.49
C THR A 218 -4.23 15.32 -11.91
N LEU A 219 -3.67 14.42 -11.10
CA LEU A 219 -2.49 13.65 -11.46
C LEU A 219 -2.90 12.49 -12.37
N PRO A 220 -2.03 12.06 -13.30
CA PRO A 220 -2.20 10.80 -13.98
C PRO A 220 -2.32 9.67 -12.96
N LEU A 221 -3.31 8.79 -13.15
CA LEU A 221 -3.59 7.66 -12.24
C LEU A 221 -2.48 6.59 -12.19
N VAL A 222 -1.39 6.76 -12.94
CA VAL A 222 -0.31 5.80 -13.06
C VAL A 222 0.74 6.08 -11.97
N CYS A 223 0.86 5.16 -11.01
CA CYS A 223 1.81 5.12 -9.89
C CYS A 223 1.76 6.28 -8.87
N ASP A 224 1.89 7.55 -9.28
CA ASP A 224 2.04 8.68 -8.35
C ASP A 224 0.75 8.97 -7.57
N THR A 225 -0.43 8.97 -8.24
CA THR A 225 -1.74 9.06 -7.54
C THR A 225 -1.92 7.92 -6.54
N LEU A 226 -1.52 6.71 -6.90
CA LEU A 226 -1.70 5.53 -6.07
C LEU A 226 -0.83 5.60 -4.81
N ASN A 227 0.43 6.01 -4.94
CA ASN A 227 1.34 6.18 -3.81
C ASN A 227 0.84 7.27 -2.86
N LEU A 228 0.40 8.42 -3.39
CA LEU A 228 -0.17 9.49 -2.59
C LEU A 228 -1.46 9.07 -1.90
N TYR A 229 -2.36 8.38 -2.60
CA TYR A 229 -3.59 7.85 -2.03
C TYR A 229 -3.30 6.86 -0.90
N THR A 230 -2.37 5.94 -1.12
CA THR A 230 -1.93 4.97 -0.12
C THR A 230 -1.34 5.68 1.09
N TYR A 231 -0.43 6.63 0.89
CA TYR A 231 0.14 7.44 1.96
C TYR A 231 -0.93 8.25 2.71
N ALA A 232 -1.91 8.79 1.99
CA ALA A 232 -2.99 9.56 2.57
C ALA A 232 -3.85 8.72 3.51
N ILE A 233 -4.28 7.53 3.07
CA ILE A 233 -5.01 6.59 3.93
C ILE A 233 -4.15 6.18 5.11
N LEU A 234 -2.86 5.91 4.90
CA LEU A 234 -1.96 5.47 5.95
C LEU A 234 -1.81 6.51 7.07
N ARG A 235 -1.72 7.79 6.73
CA ARG A 235 -1.21 8.84 7.66
C ARG A 235 -1.91 10.18 7.62
N LEU A 236 -2.64 10.53 6.56
CA LEU A 236 -3.11 11.90 6.33
C LEU A 236 -4.63 12.08 6.38
N THR A 237 -5.45 11.03 6.48
CA THR A 237 -6.90 11.19 6.64
C THR A 237 -7.25 11.62 8.07
N PRO A 238 -8.42 12.25 8.31
CA PRO A 238 -8.84 12.65 9.65
C PRO A 238 -8.94 11.45 10.62
N SER A 239 -9.38 10.30 10.10
CA SER A 239 -9.38 9.02 10.82
C SER A 239 -7.96 8.58 11.19
N ALA A 240 -7.00 8.68 10.27
CA ALA A 240 -5.60 8.34 10.51
C ALA A 240 -4.91 9.25 11.54
N LEU A 241 -5.29 10.55 11.59
CA LEU A 241 -4.72 11.51 12.55
C LEU A 241 -5.34 11.43 13.95
N SER A 242 -6.64 11.09 14.04
CA SER A 242 -7.38 11.07 15.32
C SER A 242 -7.35 9.71 16.02
N SER A 243 -7.15 8.63 15.27
CA SER A 243 -7.12 7.27 15.81
C SER A 243 -5.68 6.85 16.12
N ASN A 244 -5.41 6.43 17.37
CA ASN A 244 -4.22 5.63 17.69
C ASN A 244 -4.21 4.26 16.97
N GLY A 245 -5.24 3.95 16.17
CA GLY A 245 -5.36 2.75 15.36
C GLY A 245 -5.08 2.97 13.87
N ASN A 246 -4.28 2.08 13.28
CA ASN A 246 -3.91 1.97 11.87
C ASN A 246 -5.15 2.08 10.99
N SER A 247 -5.14 3.07 10.08
CA SER A 247 -6.21 3.39 9.14
C SER A 247 -6.29 2.45 7.93
N TRP A 248 -5.83 1.21 8.09
CA TRP A 248 -6.27 0.12 7.24
C TRP A 248 -7.64 -0.33 7.74
N SER A 249 -8.67 0.45 7.40
CA SER A 249 -10.06 0.20 7.79
C SER A 249 -10.56 -1.20 7.35
N TYR A 250 -9.91 -1.82 6.35
CA TYR A 250 -10.14 -3.20 5.93
C TYR A 250 -9.29 -4.27 6.63
N LEU A 251 -8.05 -3.99 7.04
CA LEU A 251 -7.24 -4.97 7.80
C LEU A 251 -7.77 -5.18 9.22
N ARG A 252 -8.39 -4.15 9.82
CA ARG A 252 -8.74 -4.16 11.25
C ARG A 252 -10.18 -4.54 11.58
N LYS A 253 -11.14 -4.41 10.64
CA LYS A 253 -12.55 -4.78 10.90
C LYS A 253 -12.83 -6.29 10.80
N GLY A 254 -11.80 -7.11 10.61
CA GLY A 254 -11.85 -8.55 10.86
C GLY A 254 -11.65 -8.87 12.34
N GLY A 255 -12.72 -8.74 13.15
CA GLY A 255 -12.67 -9.04 14.58
C GLY A 255 -12.19 -10.47 14.86
N TYR A 256 -11.06 -10.59 15.57
CA TYR A 256 -10.66 -11.83 16.23
C TYR A 256 -11.48 -11.96 17.51
N VAL A 257 -12.45 -12.86 17.54
CA VAL A 257 -12.97 -13.38 18.80
C VAL A 257 -11.97 -14.43 19.27
N ASN A 258 -10.98 -14.02 20.05
CA ASN A 258 -10.34 -14.96 20.97
C ASN A 258 -11.22 -15.02 22.21
N ALA A 259 -11.86 -16.18 22.41
CA ALA A 259 -12.36 -16.57 23.72
C ALA A 259 -11.14 -16.68 24.64
N ASP A 260 -10.98 -15.69 25.52
CA ASP A 260 -10.39 -15.78 26.86
C ASP A 260 -10.08 -14.36 27.35
N THR A 261 -11.14 -13.67 27.76
CA THR A 261 -11.07 -12.42 28.52
C THR A 261 -10.81 -12.73 29.98
N THR A 262 -9.58 -12.49 30.44
CA THR A 262 -9.34 -11.98 31.79
C THR A 262 -8.40 -10.79 31.70
N SER A 263 -8.99 -9.62 31.97
CA SER A 263 -8.34 -8.34 32.13
C SER A 263 -7.37 -8.34 33.31
N SER A 264 -6.12 -7.96 33.08
CA SER A 264 -5.28 -7.34 34.11
C SER A 264 -4.37 -6.31 33.49
N SER A 265 -4.53 -5.07 33.93
CA SER A 265 -3.66 -3.92 33.67
C SER A 265 -2.26 -4.18 34.20
N ALA A 266 -1.23 -3.98 33.38
CA ALA A 266 0.13 -3.77 33.87
C ALA A 266 0.84 -2.74 33.00
N ASN A 267 1.06 -1.56 33.60
CA ASN A 267 2.02 -0.57 33.13
C ASN A 267 3.42 -1.20 33.15
N GLY A 268 4.11 -1.20 32.01
CA GLY A 268 5.49 -1.63 31.90
C GLY A 268 6.20 -0.78 30.86
N ALA A 269 6.87 0.28 31.32
CA ALA A 269 7.77 1.08 30.51
C ALA A 269 8.94 0.21 30.04
N ALA A 270 8.99 -0.10 28.74
CA ALA A 270 10.17 -0.69 28.11
C ALA A 270 11.02 0.45 27.52
N ALA A 271 12.10 0.76 28.22
CA ALA A 271 13.13 1.70 27.76
C ALA A 271 13.76 1.16 26.47
N ALA A 272 13.50 1.84 25.35
CA ALA A 272 14.25 1.63 24.12
C ALA A 272 15.63 2.29 24.27
N GLU A 273 16.66 1.46 24.38
CA GLU A 273 18.05 1.90 24.34
C GLU A 273 18.35 2.59 23.00
N ARG A 274 18.70 3.87 23.09
CA ARG A 274 19.08 4.72 21.96
C ARG A 274 20.51 4.38 21.55
N TYR A 275 20.68 3.66 20.44
CA TYR A 275 21.95 3.65 19.71
C TYR A 275 22.15 5.02 19.04
N ASN A 276 22.90 5.91 19.69
CA ASN A 276 23.37 7.16 19.12
C ASN A 276 24.68 6.91 18.34
N SER A 277 24.59 6.78 17.01
CA SER A 277 25.75 6.90 16.14
C SER A 277 26.12 8.39 15.99
N ARG A 278 27.12 8.86 16.77
CA ARG A 278 27.74 10.18 16.57
C ARG A 278 28.73 10.09 15.40
N SER A 279 28.33 10.55 14.20
CA SER A 279 29.27 11.03 13.19
C SER A 279 29.36 12.56 13.28
N ARG A 280 30.56 13.10 13.49
CA ARG A 280 30.85 14.53 13.37
C ARG A 280 31.31 14.77 11.93
N ASP A 281 30.39 15.17 11.07
CA ASP A 281 30.74 15.65 9.72
C ASP A 281 30.72 17.18 9.71
N THR A 282 31.92 17.76 9.59
CA THR A 282 32.14 19.18 9.31
C THR A 282 32.14 19.38 7.80
N SER A 283 30.97 19.57 7.20
CA SER A 283 30.85 19.98 5.79
C SER A 283 29.83 21.13 5.64
N PRO A 284 30.13 22.21 4.91
CA PRO A 284 29.24 23.36 4.77
C PRO A 284 28.16 23.05 3.72
N GLY A 285 27.01 22.58 4.18
CA GLY A 285 25.87 22.23 3.30
C GLY A 285 24.60 21.98 4.11
N GLY A 286 24.08 23.03 4.76
CA GLY A 286 23.02 22.96 5.79
C GLY A 286 21.64 22.44 5.35
N GLN A 287 21.40 22.13 4.08
CA GLN A 287 20.11 21.59 3.61
C GLN A 287 20.00 20.06 3.74
N ASN A 288 21.10 19.31 3.67
CA ASN A 288 21.04 17.84 3.69
C ASN A 288 20.84 17.24 5.09
N GLN A 289 21.17 17.96 6.17
CA GLN A 289 20.98 17.46 7.55
C GLN A 289 19.52 17.47 8.00
N MET A 290 18.65 18.35 7.46
CA MET A 290 17.23 18.40 7.85
C MET A 290 16.41 17.23 7.30
N HIS A 291 16.76 16.71 6.12
CA HIS A 291 16.07 15.57 5.50
C HIS A 291 16.31 14.23 6.21
N HIS A 292 17.29 14.16 7.12
CA HIS A 292 17.63 12.94 7.84
C HIS A 292 16.61 12.52 8.92
N ASN A 293 15.76 13.44 9.39
CA ASN A 293 14.87 13.18 10.52
C ASN A 293 13.39 13.04 10.12
N PHE A 294 13.05 13.23 8.85
CA PHE A 294 11.69 13.07 8.38
C PHE A 294 11.36 11.58 8.21
N ARG A 295 10.49 11.07 9.10
CA ARG A 295 9.97 9.70 9.05
C ARG A 295 8.50 9.78 8.61
N PRO A 296 8.21 9.71 7.29
CA PRO A 296 6.87 9.98 6.76
C PRO A 296 5.80 9.04 7.32
N LEU A 297 6.18 7.80 7.63
CA LEU A 297 5.28 6.79 8.15
C LEU A 297 5.20 6.78 9.69
N GLN A 298 5.79 7.73 10.40
CA GLN A 298 5.68 7.82 11.86
C GLN A 298 4.47 8.69 12.26
N ARG A 299 3.46 8.09 12.91
CA ARG A 299 2.19 8.77 13.22
C ARG A 299 2.30 9.92 14.21
N GLU A 300 3.09 9.74 15.26
CA GLU A 300 3.19 10.67 16.39
C GLU A 300 3.72 12.05 16.01
N LYS A 301 4.16 12.23 14.75
CA LYS A 301 4.74 13.47 14.24
C LYS A 301 3.82 14.24 13.31
N LEU A 302 2.62 13.76 12.98
CA LEU A 302 1.70 14.46 12.07
C LEU A 302 0.49 14.98 12.84
N SER A 303 0.23 16.28 12.76
CA SER A 303 -0.88 16.90 13.44
C SER A 303 -1.58 17.95 12.57
N LYS A 304 -2.88 18.13 12.81
CA LYS A 304 -3.69 19.15 12.12
C LYS A 304 -3.54 20.49 12.82
N GLY A 305 -3.04 21.49 12.10
CA GLY A 305 -2.96 22.87 12.53
C GLY A 305 -4.32 23.55 12.64
N LYS A 306 -4.37 24.69 13.36
CA LYS A 306 -5.58 25.50 13.52
C LYS A 306 -6.09 26.09 12.20
N ASP A 307 -5.19 26.27 11.25
CA ASP A 307 -5.44 26.73 9.89
C ASP A 307 -6.00 25.63 8.97
N GLY A 308 -6.14 24.40 9.47
CA GLY A 308 -6.65 23.25 8.72
C GLY A 308 -5.58 22.49 7.94
N PHE A 309 -4.34 22.96 7.91
CA PHE A 309 -3.24 22.25 7.25
C PHE A 309 -2.63 21.18 8.15
N VAL A 310 -2.20 20.06 7.58
CA VAL A 310 -1.45 19.03 8.29
C VAL A 310 0.03 19.40 8.24
N ALA A 311 0.69 19.38 9.39
CA ALA A 311 2.12 19.65 9.52
C ALA A 311 2.82 18.48 10.21
N ALA A 312 4.11 18.32 9.90
CA ALA A 312 4.98 17.44 10.64
C ALA A 312 5.68 18.20 11.77
N ASP A 313 5.56 17.70 13.00
CA ASP A 313 6.22 18.25 14.18
C ASP A 313 7.68 17.78 14.22
N PHE A 314 8.60 18.74 14.08
CA PHE A 314 10.04 18.51 14.23
C PHE A 314 10.54 19.15 15.52
N VAL A 315 11.15 18.35 16.39
CA VAL A 315 11.97 18.87 17.48
C VAL A 315 13.38 19.08 16.93
N THR A 316 13.74 20.31 16.59
CA THR A 316 15.15 20.69 16.45
C THR A 316 15.72 20.88 17.85
N THR A 317 16.84 20.24 18.16
CA THR A 317 17.50 20.31 19.48
C THR A 317 18.15 21.66 19.79
N GLU A 318 17.80 22.73 19.09
CA GLU A 318 18.36 24.06 19.30
C GLU A 318 17.27 25.13 19.32
N ILE A 319 17.46 26.08 20.22
CA ILE A 319 16.52 27.05 20.75
C ILE A 319 15.96 27.97 19.65
N ARG A 320 14.73 27.70 19.18
CA ARG A 320 13.63 28.63 18.78
C ARG A 320 12.74 27.98 17.71
N GLY A 321 11.49 27.68 18.08
CA GLY A 321 10.36 27.48 17.16
C GLY A 321 10.44 26.25 16.26
N ALA A 322 9.52 25.30 16.45
CA ALA A 322 9.31 24.25 15.46
C ALA A 322 8.86 24.90 14.14
N VAL A 323 9.66 24.77 13.07
CA VAL A 323 9.26 25.20 11.72
C VAL A 323 8.57 24.01 11.05
N PRO A 324 7.28 24.10 10.70
CA PRO A 324 6.57 23.02 10.04
C PRO A 324 7.09 22.83 8.61
N LEU A 325 7.86 21.77 8.36
CA LEU A 325 8.34 21.43 7.02
C LEU A 325 7.23 20.70 6.24
N ASN A 326 7.04 21.10 4.98
CA ASN A 326 6.20 20.36 4.04
C ASN A 326 7.06 19.27 3.39
N PRO A 327 6.59 18.01 3.33
CA PRO A 327 7.38 16.93 2.74
C PRO A 327 7.65 17.19 1.26
N ILE A 328 8.87 16.86 0.84
CA ILE A 328 9.28 16.82 -0.56
C ILE A 328 9.20 15.37 -1.01
N LEU A 329 8.45 15.12 -2.07
CA LEU A 329 8.22 13.82 -2.68
C LEU A 329 8.94 13.76 -4.02
N TRP A 330 9.38 12.57 -4.41
CA TRP A 330 9.89 12.26 -5.73
C TRP A 330 8.78 11.60 -6.56
N PHE A 331 8.45 12.19 -7.71
CA PHE A 331 7.44 11.63 -8.61
C PHE A 331 8.11 10.95 -9.78
N HIS A 332 7.73 9.70 -10.04
CA HIS A 332 8.40 8.88 -11.03
C HIS A 332 8.08 9.35 -12.44
N GLN A 333 6.83 9.72 -12.71
CA GLN A 333 6.40 10.10 -14.07
C GLN A 333 6.92 11.49 -14.48
N ALA A 334 7.08 12.39 -13.51
CA ALA A 334 7.59 13.74 -13.75
C ALA A 334 9.13 13.82 -13.66
N GLU A 335 9.79 12.78 -13.14
CA GLU A 335 11.21 12.79 -12.74
C GLU A 335 11.61 14.04 -11.94
N GLU A 336 10.67 14.55 -11.14
CA GLU A 336 10.80 15.82 -10.44
C GLU A 336 10.43 15.69 -8.96
N ARG A 337 11.03 16.56 -8.14
CA ARG A 337 10.64 16.75 -6.75
C ARG A 337 9.41 17.65 -6.65
N MET A 338 8.48 17.25 -5.79
CA MET A 338 7.21 17.92 -5.57
C MET A 338 7.02 18.20 -4.08
N TYR A 339 6.60 19.41 -3.73
CA TYR A 339 6.14 19.71 -2.38
C TYR A 339 4.72 19.22 -2.19
N LEU A 340 4.45 18.58 -1.05
CA LEU A 340 3.11 18.15 -0.66
C LEU A 340 2.56 19.07 0.44
N CYS A 341 1.42 19.70 0.16
CA CYS A 341 0.66 20.50 1.09
C CYS A 341 -0.70 19.84 1.35
N VAL A 342 -1.01 19.51 2.60
CA VAL A 342 -2.23 18.76 2.95
C VAL A 342 -3.17 19.64 3.73
N TYR A 343 -4.39 19.79 3.25
CA TYR A 343 -5.45 20.57 3.89
C TYR A 343 -6.64 19.67 4.25
N GLN A 344 -7.22 19.85 5.43
CA GLN A 344 -8.34 19.06 5.92
C GLN A 344 -9.50 19.92 6.39
N HIS A 345 -10.71 19.61 5.89
CA HIS A 345 -11.96 20.20 6.36
C HIS A 345 -13.00 19.10 6.63
N LYS A 346 -13.31 18.87 7.92
CA LYS A 346 -14.13 17.74 8.38
C LYS A 346 -13.64 16.42 7.78
N ASN A 347 -14.44 15.78 6.93
CA ASN A 347 -14.15 14.48 6.31
C ASN A 347 -13.43 14.62 4.95
N LEU A 348 -13.22 15.85 4.48
CA LEU A 348 -12.50 16.14 3.24
C LEU A 348 -11.00 16.31 3.51
N THR A 349 -10.17 15.63 2.72
CA THR A 349 -8.71 15.79 2.70
C THR A 349 -8.27 16.19 1.30
N ILE A 350 -7.56 17.31 1.18
CA ILE A 350 -7.04 17.83 -0.08
C ILE A 350 -5.52 17.77 -0.01
N LEU A 351 -4.91 17.02 -0.93
CA LEU A 351 -3.47 16.99 -1.12
C LEU A 351 -3.16 17.86 -2.33
N LEU A 352 -2.44 18.96 -2.10
CA LEU A 352 -1.89 19.80 -3.14
C LEU A 352 -0.43 19.42 -3.37
N VAL A 353 -0.09 19.23 -4.64
CA VAL A 353 1.24 18.87 -5.10
C VAL A 353 1.77 20.01 -5.97
N ILE A 354 2.96 20.49 -5.63
CA ILE A 354 3.55 21.69 -6.21
C ILE A 354 4.95 21.36 -6.72
N PRO A 355 5.27 21.57 -8.02
CA PRO A 355 6.61 21.34 -8.56
C PRO A 355 7.66 22.17 -7.83
N ALA A 356 8.74 21.52 -7.39
CA ALA A 356 9.81 22.20 -6.67
C ALA A 356 10.53 23.22 -7.56
N SER A 357 10.62 22.96 -8.86
CA SER A 357 11.18 23.91 -9.85
C SER A 357 10.38 25.22 -9.96
N SER A 358 9.08 25.18 -9.64
CA SER A 358 8.17 26.31 -9.82
C SER A 358 8.15 27.29 -8.63
N LEU A 359 8.79 26.92 -7.51
CA LEU A 359 8.82 27.71 -6.28
C LEU A 359 10.14 28.49 -6.15
N ILE A 360 10.17 29.73 -6.67
CA ILE A 360 11.35 30.61 -6.68
C ILE A 360 11.86 30.92 -5.25
N ASN A 361 10.97 30.95 -4.24
CA ASN A 361 11.30 31.25 -2.83
C ASN A 361 11.09 30.07 -1.86
N GLY A 362 11.05 28.82 -2.35
CA GLY A 362 10.91 27.64 -1.49
C GLY A 362 9.72 27.71 -0.52
N GLU A 363 9.99 27.70 0.80
CA GLU A 363 8.98 27.71 1.87
C GLU A 363 8.06 28.93 1.87
N GLU A 364 8.58 30.13 1.54
CA GLU A 364 7.74 31.33 1.46
C GLU A 364 6.67 31.13 0.37
N GLY A 365 7.04 30.53 -0.76
CA GLY A 365 6.10 30.22 -1.83
C GLY A 365 4.99 29.27 -1.37
N ILE A 366 5.30 28.31 -0.50
CA ILE A 366 4.28 27.41 0.07
C ILE A 366 3.32 28.16 0.99
N ALA A 367 3.82 29.09 1.82
CA ALA A 367 2.95 29.93 2.66
C ALA A 367 1.97 30.78 1.83
N HIS A 368 2.40 31.26 0.66
CA HIS A 368 1.53 31.98 -0.28
C HIS A 368 0.46 31.07 -0.88
N VAL A 369 0.81 29.85 -1.27
CA VAL A 369 -0.16 28.85 -1.77
C VAL A 369 -1.19 28.52 -0.70
N LYS A 370 -0.76 28.32 0.57
CA LYS A 370 -1.67 28.09 1.70
C LYS A 370 -2.67 29.24 1.87
N ARG A 371 -2.19 30.49 1.83
CA ARG A 371 -3.04 31.68 1.93
C ARG A 371 -4.04 31.78 0.77
N HIS A 372 -3.56 31.59 -0.45
CA HIS A 372 -4.39 31.61 -1.65
C HIS A 372 -5.51 30.55 -1.60
N LEU A 373 -5.22 29.34 -1.11
CA LEU A 373 -6.23 28.30 -0.92
C LEU A 373 -7.33 28.75 0.05
N LEU A 374 -6.96 29.33 1.19
CA LEU A 374 -7.93 29.81 2.18
C LEU A 374 -8.79 30.96 1.65
N GLU A 375 -8.20 31.90 0.91
CA GLU A 375 -8.91 33.06 0.37
C GLU A 375 -9.86 32.69 -0.78
N ASN A 376 -9.43 31.81 -1.69
CA ASN A 376 -10.15 31.58 -2.95
C ASN A 376 -10.92 30.27 -3.01
N ALA A 377 -10.55 29.24 -2.24
CA ALA A 377 -11.18 27.92 -2.33
C ALA A 377 -12.04 27.55 -1.11
N SER A 378 -11.98 28.32 0.00
CA SER A 378 -12.65 27.97 1.26
C SER A 378 -14.16 27.73 1.11
N GLN A 379 -14.87 28.60 0.38
CA GLN A 379 -16.31 28.44 0.16
C GLN A 379 -16.63 27.20 -0.69
N ASN A 380 -15.83 26.90 -1.72
CA ASN A 380 -15.97 25.71 -2.56
C ASN A 380 -15.73 24.44 -1.73
N ILE A 381 -14.69 24.44 -0.88
CA ILE A 381 -14.37 23.33 0.02
C ILE A 381 -15.56 23.01 0.93
N VAL A 382 -16.13 24.03 1.59
CA VAL A 382 -17.30 23.85 2.47
C VAL A 382 -18.50 23.32 1.70
N THR A 383 -18.74 23.85 0.49
CA THR A 383 -19.87 23.43 -0.36
C THR A 383 -19.74 21.98 -0.81
N VAL A 384 -18.54 21.59 -1.28
CA VAL A 384 -18.23 20.22 -1.69
C VAL A 384 -18.37 19.26 -0.52
N GLU A 385 -17.81 19.58 0.65
CA GLU A 385 -17.95 18.75 1.85
C GLU A 385 -19.42 18.54 2.22
N GLN A 386 -20.23 19.60 2.26
CA GLN A 386 -21.65 19.49 2.59
C GLN A 386 -22.43 18.63 1.59
N LYS A 387 -22.16 18.79 0.29
CA LYS A 387 -22.82 18.00 -0.75
C LYS A 387 -22.42 16.53 -0.71
N LEU A 388 -21.13 16.24 -0.50
CA LEU A 388 -20.64 14.88 -0.34
C LEU A 388 -21.22 14.21 0.90
N SER A 389 -21.19 14.89 2.05
CA SER A 389 -21.75 14.40 3.31
C SER A 389 -23.25 14.11 3.22
N ARG A 390 -24.02 14.89 2.45
CA ARG A 390 -25.46 14.62 2.21
C ARG A 390 -25.71 13.38 1.34
N GLY A 391 -24.84 13.13 0.35
CA GLY A 391 -24.93 11.97 -0.55
C GLY A 391 -24.25 10.72 -0.01
N TRP A 392 -23.56 10.82 1.12
CA TRP A 392 -22.76 9.74 1.66
C TRP A 392 -23.62 8.65 2.30
N GLY A 393 -23.60 7.45 1.72
CA GLY A 393 -24.32 6.27 2.23
C GLY A 393 -23.70 5.63 3.48
N GLY A 394 -22.69 6.27 4.08
CA GLY A 394 -21.94 5.76 5.24
C GLY A 394 -20.99 4.61 4.89
N GLU A 395 -20.48 3.93 5.92
CA GLU A 395 -19.51 2.84 5.79
C GLU A 395 -19.99 1.65 4.94
N ASN A 396 -21.31 1.55 4.71
CA ASN A 396 -21.92 0.50 3.91
C ASN A 396 -22.35 0.96 2.50
N ALA A 397 -21.86 2.11 2.01
CA ALA A 397 -22.27 2.68 0.72
C ALA A 397 -22.14 1.70 -0.46
N TYR A 398 -21.14 0.82 -0.45
CA TYR A 398 -20.93 -0.21 -1.49
C TYR A 398 -21.46 -1.60 -1.13
N HIS A 399 -22.29 -1.70 -0.09
CA HIS A 399 -22.94 -2.97 0.22
C HIS A 399 -24.05 -3.26 -0.79
N VAL A 400 -23.93 -4.40 -1.48
CA VAL A 400 -25.02 -4.95 -2.28
C VAL A 400 -25.58 -6.19 -1.57
N GLY A 401 -26.87 -6.14 -1.22
CA GLY A 401 -27.54 -7.21 -0.50
C GLY A 401 -27.48 -8.54 -1.26
N GLY A 402 -27.09 -9.61 -0.59
CA GLY A 402 -26.95 -10.95 -1.18
C GLY A 402 -25.61 -11.23 -1.88
N TYR A 403 -24.76 -10.22 -2.09
CA TYR A 403 -23.48 -10.37 -2.78
C TYR A 403 -22.31 -10.03 -1.86
N ARG A 404 -21.20 -10.73 -2.06
CA ARG A 404 -19.88 -10.33 -1.57
C ARG A 404 -18.95 -10.32 -2.76
N TYR A 405 -18.36 -9.18 -3.04
CA TYR A 405 -17.64 -8.99 -4.29
C TYR A 405 -16.46 -8.05 -4.15
N ILE A 406 -15.55 -8.14 -5.11
CA ILE A 406 -14.61 -7.09 -5.47
C ILE A 406 -14.61 -6.94 -6.98
N LEU A 407 -14.75 -5.69 -7.42
CA LEU A 407 -14.57 -5.22 -8.78
C LEU A 407 -13.21 -4.53 -8.85
N SER A 408 -12.40 -4.88 -9.83
CA SER A 408 -11.09 -4.28 -10.08
C SER A 408 -10.94 -3.92 -11.54
N ASP A 409 -10.35 -2.75 -11.81
CA ASP A 409 -9.85 -2.34 -13.11
C ASP A 409 -8.32 -2.18 -12.96
N PRO A 410 -7.54 -3.23 -13.25
CA PRO A 410 -6.08 -3.22 -13.13
C PRO A 410 -5.41 -2.17 -14.00
N ASN A 411 -6.00 -1.86 -15.16
CA ASN A 411 -5.48 -0.88 -16.11
C ASN A 411 -5.58 0.54 -15.55
N ARG A 412 -6.69 0.85 -14.87
CA ARG A 412 -6.89 2.14 -14.20
C ARG A 412 -6.44 2.16 -12.74
N LYS A 413 -6.02 1.01 -12.19
CA LYS A 413 -5.71 0.82 -10.76
C LYS A 413 -6.86 1.24 -9.84
N VAL A 414 -8.10 1.00 -10.24
CA VAL A 414 -9.30 1.33 -9.45
C VAL A 414 -9.96 0.05 -8.95
N SER A 415 -10.44 0.04 -7.72
CA SER A 415 -11.26 -1.06 -7.22
C SER A 415 -12.47 -0.59 -6.43
N ARG A 416 -13.45 -1.50 -6.29
CA ARG A 416 -14.62 -1.36 -5.45
C ARG A 416 -14.97 -2.71 -4.85
N ALA A 417 -15.08 -2.78 -3.53
CA ALA A 417 -15.37 -4.02 -2.84
C ALA A 417 -16.56 -3.89 -1.89
N SER A 418 -17.10 -5.04 -1.50
CA SER A 418 -18.03 -5.13 -0.37
C SER A 418 -17.36 -4.66 0.92
N PRO A 419 -18.09 -3.97 1.81
CA PRO A 419 -17.51 -3.50 3.08
C PRO A 419 -16.93 -4.66 3.91
N PRO A 420 -15.80 -4.48 4.61
CA PRO A 420 -15.13 -5.54 5.37
C PRO A 420 -16.05 -6.22 6.40
N GLY A 421 -16.86 -5.44 7.13
CA GLY A 421 -17.84 -5.95 8.09
C GLY A 421 -18.94 -6.83 7.46
N LYS A 422 -19.13 -6.77 6.14
CA LYS A 422 -19.98 -7.68 5.39
C LYS A 422 -19.19 -8.89 4.90
N VAL A 423 -17.94 -8.72 4.47
CA VAL A 423 -17.09 -9.83 4.01
C VAL A 423 -16.86 -10.86 5.11
N ILE A 424 -16.68 -10.43 6.37
CA ILE A 424 -16.50 -11.34 7.52
C ILE A 424 -17.69 -12.27 7.78
N THR A 425 -18.86 -12.01 7.18
CA THR A 425 -20.03 -12.89 7.31
C THR A 425 -19.93 -14.13 6.43
N LEU A 426 -18.96 -14.19 5.50
CA LEU A 426 -18.69 -15.39 4.72
C LEU A 426 -18.13 -16.49 5.62
N SER A 427 -18.59 -17.71 5.40
CA SER A 427 -18.03 -18.89 6.04
C SER A 427 -16.57 -19.12 5.62
N LYS A 428 -15.84 -19.86 6.46
CA LYS A 428 -14.43 -20.22 6.21
C LYS A 428 -14.26 -20.95 4.87
N ASP A 429 -15.16 -21.87 4.53
CA ASP A 429 -15.11 -22.64 3.29
C ASP A 429 -15.26 -21.76 2.04
N SER A 430 -16.17 -20.78 2.07
CA SER A 430 -16.32 -19.81 0.97
C SER A 430 -15.06 -18.98 0.78
N LEU A 431 -14.45 -18.50 1.86
CA LEU A 431 -13.24 -17.68 1.80
C LEU A 431 -12.03 -18.49 1.32
N LEU A 432 -11.90 -19.76 1.72
CA LEU A 432 -10.85 -20.65 1.21
C LEU A 432 -11.04 -20.97 -0.28
N ALA A 433 -12.26 -21.27 -0.71
CA ALA A 433 -12.58 -21.49 -2.12
C ALA A 433 -12.31 -20.22 -2.97
N LEU A 434 -12.64 -19.05 -2.42
CA LEU A 434 -12.31 -17.76 -3.04
C LEU A 434 -10.80 -17.50 -3.10
N ASN A 435 -10.05 -17.85 -2.06
CA ASN A 435 -8.59 -17.73 -2.06
C ASN A 435 -7.96 -18.59 -3.15
N ARG A 436 -8.42 -19.85 -3.26
CA ARG A 436 -8.00 -20.77 -4.31
C ARG A 436 -8.32 -20.21 -5.69
N LEU A 437 -9.56 -19.75 -5.90
CA LEU A 437 -9.97 -19.13 -7.15
C LEU A 437 -9.04 -17.96 -7.53
N ARG A 438 -8.77 -17.05 -6.59
CA ARG A 438 -7.85 -15.93 -6.82
C ARG A 438 -6.45 -16.39 -7.18
N GLY A 439 -5.95 -17.46 -6.55
CA GLY A 439 -4.66 -18.06 -6.89
C GLY A 439 -4.59 -18.64 -8.31
N GLU A 440 -5.63 -19.34 -8.75
CA GLU A 440 -5.72 -19.85 -10.13
C GLU A 440 -5.75 -18.69 -11.15
N ILE A 441 -6.51 -17.64 -10.85
CA ILE A 441 -6.57 -16.44 -11.71
C ILE A 441 -5.23 -15.70 -11.75
N ASP A 442 -4.53 -15.57 -10.62
CA ASP A 442 -3.20 -14.96 -10.57
C ASP A 442 -2.19 -15.77 -11.42
N LEU A 443 -2.26 -17.10 -11.37
CA LEU A 443 -1.44 -17.99 -12.20
C LEU A 443 -1.75 -17.83 -13.69
N GLU A 444 -3.03 -17.78 -14.07
CA GLU A 444 -3.45 -17.58 -15.46
C GLU A 444 -3.00 -16.21 -16.00
N LYS A 445 -3.03 -15.15 -15.18
CA LYS A 445 -2.48 -13.85 -15.58
C LYS A 445 -0.97 -13.92 -15.81
N SER A 446 -0.23 -14.60 -14.94
CA SER A 446 1.22 -14.77 -15.13
C SER A 446 1.51 -15.58 -16.40
N ARG A 447 0.68 -16.57 -16.75
CA ARG A 447 0.76 -17.28 -18.04
C ARG A 447 0.43 -16.39 -19.23
N ALA A 448 -0.65 -15.60 -19.14
CA ALA A 448 -1.08 -14.71 -20.22
C ALA A 448 -0.03 -13.63 -20.55
N LYS A 449 0.66 -13.08 -19.54
CA LYS A 449 1.79 -12.17 -19.77
C LYS A 449 2.89 -12.77 -20.63
N ARG A 450 3.09 -14.09 -20.58
CA ARG A 450 4.07 -14.83 -21.39
C ARG A 450 3.54 -15.16 -22.79
N SER A 451 2.23 -15.36 -22.92
CA SER A 451 1.57 -15.70 -24.18
C SER A 451 0.83 -14.49 -24.77
N ASP A 452 1.55 -13.65 -25.51
CA ASP A 452 1.06 -12.43 -26.16
C ASP A 452 0.38 -11.42 -25.20
N PRO A 453 1.12 -10.41 -24.70
CA PRO A 453 0.59 -9.41 -23.75
C PRO A 453 -0.49 -8.49 -24.36
N THR A 454 -0.76 -8.59 -25.66
CA THR A 454 -1.79 -7.76 -26.33
C THR A 454 -3.18 -8.37 -26.31
N HIS A 455 -3.31 -9.66 -25.93
CA HIS A 455 -4.58 -10.37 -25.96
C HIS A 455 -5.19 -10.49 -24.57
N ASP A 456 -6.02 -9.52 -24.18
CA ASP A 456 -6.94 -9.67 -23.05
C ASP A 456 -7.91 -10.81 -23.40
N LYS A 457 -7.74 -11.97 -22.77
CA LYS A 457 -8.70 -13.05 -22.89
C LYS A 457 -9.81 -12.81 -21.88
N ASP A 458 -11.03 -12.80 -22.37
CA ASP A 458 -12.19 -12.90 -21.51
C ASP A 458 -12.32 -14.35 -21.03
N TYR A 459 -12.43 -14.55 -19.73
CA TYR A 459 -12.69 -15.87 -19.17
C TYR A 459 -13.47 -15.78 -17.87
N GLU A 460 -14.23 -16.84 -17.61
CA GLU A 460 -15.08 -16.99 -16.43
C GLU A 460 -14.75 -18.32 -15.75
N VAL A 461 -14.50 -18.27 -14.45
CA VAL A 461 -14.22 -19.43 -13.62
C VAL A 461 -15.21 -19.46 -12.48
N CYS A 462 -15.94 -20.57 -12.36
CA CYS A 462 -16.95 -20.80 -11.33
C CYS A 462 -16.58 -22.03 -10.51
N ILE A 463 -16.43 -21.85 -9.20
CA ILE A 463 -16.16 -22.92 -8.24
C ILE A 463 -17.36 -23.06 -7.31
N ARG A 464 -17.82 -24.31 -7.14
CA ARG A 464 -18.77 -24.66 -6.08
C ARG A 464 -18.00 -25.08 -4.84
N ALA A 465 -18.16 -24.34 -3.75
CA ALA A 465 -17.53 -24.63 -2.46
C ALA A 465 -18.26 -25.75 -1.71
N LYS A 466 -17.59 -26.32 -0.69
CA LYS A 466 -18.10 -27.45 0.13
C LYS A 466 -19.41 -27.13 0.85
N ASN A 467 -19.62 -25.87 1.19
CA ASN A 467 -20.81 -25.32 1.82
C ASN A 467 -21.92 -24.91 0.83
N ASN A 468 -21.85 -25.36 -0.42
CA ASN A 468 -22.77 -24.98 -1.52
C ASN A 468 -22.73 -23.50 -1.92
N ALA A 469 -21.70 -22.75 -1.54
CA ALA A 469 -21.51 -21.39 -2.07
C ALA A 469 -20.98 -21.44 -3.52
N TRP A 470 -21.44 -20.49 -4.35
CA TRP A 470 -20.84 -20.21 -5.65
C TRP A 470 -19.79 -19.12 -5.52
N ILE A 471 -18.58 -19.43 -5.96
CA ILE A 471 -17.46 -18.50 -6.04
C ILE A 471 -17.13 -18.29 -7.52
N ILE A 472 -17.14 -17.04 -7.97
CA ILE A 472 -17.09 -16.70 -9.39
C ILE A 472 -15.99 -15.68 -9.60
N ALA A 473 -15.20 -15.87 -10.65
CA ALA A 473 -14.27 -14.90 -11.19
C ALA A 473 -14.61 -14.68 -12.65
N LYS A 474 -14.79 -13.43 -13.05
CA LYS A 474 -15.07 -13.07 -14.44
C LYS A 474 -14.15 -11.93 -14.86
N ILE A 475 -13.42 -12.16 -15.94
CA ILE A 475 -12.55 -11.17 -16.55
C ILE A 475 -13.13 -10.85 -17.91
N SER A 476 -13.38 -9.56 -18.13
CA SER A 476 -14.04 -9.04 -19.34
C SER A 476 -13.42 -7.70 -19.69
N ARG A 477 -12.84 -7.57 -20.89
CA ARG A 477 -12.28 -6.32 -21.42
C ARG A 477 -11.31 -5.63 -20.45
N GLY A 478 -10.42 -6.43 -19.84
CA GLY A 478 -9.43 -5.96 -18.87
C GLY A 478 -9.98 -5.58 -17.49
N LYS A 479 -11.28 -5.78 -17.21
CA LYS A 479 -11.87 -5.61 -15.87
C LYS A 479 -12.08 -6.96 -15.20
N GLU A 480 -12.04 -6.99 -13.88
CA GLU A 480 -12.13 -8.20 -13.08
C GLU A 480 -13.24 -8.11 -12.04
N LEU A 481 -14.07 -9.14 -11.97
CA LEU A 481 -15.11 -9.32 -10.96
C LEU A 481 -14.86 -10.63 -10.22
N TYR A 482 -14.74 -10.57 -8.90
CA TYR A 482 -14.73 -11.73 -8.02
C TYR A 482 -15.92 -11.66 -7.10
N MET A 483 -16.63 -12.77 -6.92
CA MET A 483 -17.89 -12.80 -6.21
C MET A 483 -18.07 -14.10 -5.42
N ALA A 484 -18.68 -14.01 -4.25
CA ALA A 484 -19.09 -15.14 -3.43
C ALA A 484 -20.61 -15.05 -3.11
N ILE A 485 -21.31 -16.17 -3.30
CA ILE A 485 -22.77 -16.30 -3.13
C ILE A 485 -23.08 -17.56 -2.30
N GLU A 486 -23.27 -17.42 -0.98
CA GLU A 486 -23.48 -18.56 -0.07
C GLU A 486 -24.89 -19.15 -0.07
N LYS A 487 -25.87 -18.39 -0.56
CA LYS A 487 -27.26 -18.84 -0.70
C LYS A 487 -27.64 -19.01 -2.17
N GLY A 488 -26.67 -19.43 -2.98
CA GLY A 488 -26.91 -19.66 -4.39
C GLY A 488 -27.68 -20.95 -4.62
N GLY A 489 -28.61 -20.97 -5.57
CA GLY A 489 -29.30 -22.19 -5.98
C GLY A 489 -28.32 -23.28 -6.41
N GLU A 490 -28.78 -24.53 -6.55
CA GLU A 490 -27.90 -25.67 -6.82
C GLU A 490 -27.31 -25.71 -8.23
N THR A 491 -27.67 -24.79 -9.12
CA THR A 491 -27.28 -24.82 -10.53
C THR A 491 -26.33 -23.68 -10.88
N LEU A 492 -25.40 -23.96 -11.80
CA LEU A 492 -24.52 -22.94 -12.37
C LEU A 492 -25.31 -21.81 -13.05
N LEU A 493 -26.49 -22.14 -13.60
CA LEU A 493 -27.40 -21.15 -14.19
C LEU A 493 -27.77 -20.06 -13.18
N TYR A 494 -28.04 -20.41 -11.92
CA TYR A 494 -28.33 -19.42 -10.88
C TYR A 494 -27.16 -18.45 -10.68
N ALA A 495 -25.94 -18.98 -10.62
CA ALA A 495 -24.72 -18.20 -10.45
C ALA A 495 -24.50 -17.24 -11.64
N SER A 496 -24.65 -17.73 -12.87
CA SER A 496 -24.53 -16.93 -14.09
C SER A 496 -25.59 -15.81 -14.15
N THR A 497 -26.87 -16.12 -13.88
CA THR A 497 -27.93 -15.11 -13.82
C THR A 497 -27.69 -14.08 -12.70
N ALA A 498 -27.09 -14.47 -11.58
CA ALA A 498 -26.75 -13.54 -10.51
C ALA A 498 -25.64 -12.56 -10.94
N VAL A 499 -24.64 -13.03 -11.68
CA VAL A 499 -23.58 -12.20 -12.27
C VAL A 499 -24.15 -11.23 -13.30
N GLU A 500 -25.02 -11.68 -14.21
CA GLU A 500 -25.68 -10.81 -15.19
C GLU A 500 -26.51 -9.72 -14.52
N LYS A 501 -27.34 -10.08 -13.54
CA LYS A 501 -28.16 -9.11 -12.78
C LYS A 501 -27.27 -8.09 -12.06
N PHE A 502 -26.17 -8.54 -11.47
CA PHE A 502 -25.22 -7.65 -10.81
C PHE A 502 -24.52 -6.73 -11.81
N SER A 503 -24.04 -7.29 -12.93
CA SER A 503 -23.36 -6.59 -14.02
C SER A 503 -24.24 -5.48 -14.60
N ASN A 504 -25.46 -5.81 -14.99
CA ASN A 504 -26.40 -4.86 -15.59
C ASN A 504 -26.77 -3.71 -14.64
N ARG A 505 -26.90 -4.01 -13.35
CA ARG A 505 -27.37 -3.01 -12.36
C ARG A 505 -26.26 -2.14 -11.78
N TYR A 506 -25.06 -2.69 -11.61
CA TYR A 506 -23.98 -2.03 -10.83
C TYR A 506 -22.68 -1.84 -11.63
N CYS A 507 -22.57 -2.44 -12.80
CA CYS A 507 -21.37 -2.38 -13.65
C CYS A 507 -21.69 -1.98 -15.10
N GLU A 508 -22.88 -1.42 -15.36
CA GLU A 508 -23.30 -0.97 -16.70
C GLU A 508 -23.19 -2.08 -17.78
N GLY A 509 -23.37 -3.34 -17.38
CA GLY A 509 -23.28 -4.48 -18.29
C GLY A 509 -21.85 -4.91 -18.63
N ALA A 510 -20.81 -4.39 -17.97
CA ALA A 510 -19.40 -4.68 -18.31
C ALA A 510 -19.00 -6.16 -18.27
N PHE A 511 -19.75 -6.99 -17.53
CA PHE A 511 -19.52 -8.43 -17.38
C PHE A 511 -20.68 -9.27 -17.94
N SER A 512 -21.57 -8.66 -18.72
CA SER A 512 -22.66 -9.33 -19.39
C SER A 512 -22.13 -9.97 -20.69
N THR A 513 -22.76 -11.06 -21.12
CA THR A 513 -22.35 -11.82 -22.31
C THR A 513 -22.87 -11.26 -23.63
N ASP A 514 -23.64 -10.17 -23.57
CA ASP A 514 -24.35 -9.54 -24.70
C ASP A 514 -23.62 -8.33 -25.28
#